data_AF-A0A2V8J705-F1
#
_entry.id   AF-A0A2V8J705-F1
#
_cell.length_a   1.000
_cell.length_b   1.000
_cell.length_c   1.000
_cell.angle_alpha   90.00
_cell.angle_beta   90.00
_cell.angle_gamma   90.00
#
_symmetry.space_group_name_H-M   'P 1'
#
loop_
_entity.id
_entity.type
_entity.pdbx_description
1 polymer ?
#
loop_
_entity_poly.entity_id
_entity_poly.type
_entity_poly.pdbx_seq_one_letter_code
_entity_poly.pdbx_strand_id
1 'polypeptide(L)' 'MTTDPITVSPDDDLAEAVELLIEQKIGGIPVVDEAEGLVEIVT' A
#
# COMPACT_ATOMS: atom_id res chain seq x y z
N MET A 1 -12.63 4.64 10.26
CA MET A 1 -11.25 5.18 10.35
C MET A 1 -10.40 4.06 10.92
N THR A 2 -9.44 3.56 10.14
CA THR A 2 -8.53 2.48 10.55
C THR A 2 -7.25 3.12 11.02
N THR A 3 -6.84 2.79 12.24
CA THR A 3 -5.69 3.45 12.89
C THR A 3 -4.35 3.02 12.31
N ASP A 4 -4.28 1.82 11.72
CA ASP A 4 -3.06 1.23 11.17
C ASP A 4 -3.42 0.48 9.88
N PRO A 5 -3.55 1.19 8.74
CA PRO A 5 -3.82 0.56 7.46
C PRO A 5 -2.60 -0.25 7.00
N ILE A 6 -2.85 -1.28 6.19
CA ILE A 6 -1.77 -1.98 5.46
C ILE A 6 -1.24 -1.00 4.41
N THR A 7 0.08 -0.85 4.33
CA THR A 7 0.78 0.05 3.40
C THR A 7 1.94 -0.70 2.75
N VAL A 8 2.38 -0.22 1.59
CA VAL A 8 3.58 -0.72 0.89
C VAL A 8 4.60 0.41 0.70
N SER A 9 5.87 0.06 0.54
CA SER A 9 6.94 1.00 0.18
C SER A 9 6.91 1.28 -1.33
N PRO A 10 7.31 2.48 -1.80
CA PRO A 10 7.54 2.71 -3.23
C PRO A 10 8.66 1.84 -3.83
N ASP A 11 9.53 1.26 -2.98
CA ASP A 11 10.58 0.32 -3.39
C ASP A 11 10.10 -1.14 -3.49
N ASP A 12 8.87 -1.44 -3.02
CA ASP A 12 8.31 -2.79 -3.06
C ASP A 12 7.91 -3.18 -4.50
N ASP A 13 7.96 -4.47 -4.79
CA ASP A 13 7.52 -4.99 -6.08
C ASP A 13 6.00 -4.77 -6.27
N LEU A 14 5.62 -4.18 -7.41
CA LEU A 14 4.21 -3.93 -7.74
C LEU A 14 3.37 -5.21 -7.72
N ALA A 15 3.96 -6.36 -8.07
CA ALA A 15 3.28 -7.64 -8.01
C ALA A 15 2.85 -8.00 -6.58
N GLU A 16 3.70 -7.76 -5.59
CA GLU A 16 3.42 -8.01 -4.18
C GLU A 16 2.30 -7.08 -3.66
N ALA A 17 2.32 -5.81 -4.08
CA ALA A 17 1.24 -4.86 -3.77
C ALA A 17 -0.11 -5.33 -4.33
N VAL A 18 -0.14 -5.87 -5.56
CA VAL A 18 -1.36 -6.41 -6.18
C VAL A 18 -1.83 -7.69 -5.49
N GLU A 19 -0.91 -8.58 -5.12
CA GLU A 19 -1.26 -9.77 -4.33
C GLU A 19 -1.92 -9.37 -3.00
N LEU A 20 -1.36 -8.39 -2.29
CA LEU A 20 -1.94 -7.85 -1.07
C LEU A 20 -3.34 -7.27 -1.28
N LEU A 21 -3.59 -6.55 -2.37
CA LEU A 21 -4.92 -6.03 -2.71
C LEU A 21 -5.97 -7.15 -2.82
N ILE A 22 -5.59 -8.26 -3.47
CA ILE A 22 -6.45 -9.42 -3.67
C ILE A 22 -6.67 -10.18 -2.36
N GLU A 23 -5.59 -10.46 -1.63
CA GLU A 23 -5.63 -11.23 -0.38
C GLU A 23 -6.44 -10.51 0.70
N GLN A 24 -6.23 -9.20 0.85
CA GLN A 24 -6.90 -8.36 1.85
C GLN A 24 -8.26 -7.84 1.36
N LYS A 25 -8.63 -8.10 0.10
CA LYS A 25 -9.89 -7.68 -0.55
C LYS A 25 -10.14 -6.17 -0.43
N ILE A 26 -9.10 -5.39 -0.59
CA ILE A 26 -9.11 -3.93 -0.54
C ILE A 26 -8.96 -3.37 -1.95
N GLY A 27 -9.73 -2.32 -2.25
CA GLY A 27 -9.70 -1.66 -3.56
C GLY A 27 -8.58 -0.64 -3.71
N GLY A 28 -7.73 -0.49 -2.70
CA GLY A 28 -6.54 0.33 -2.79
C GLY A 28 -5.63 0.20 -1.59
N ILE A 29 -4.34 0.38 -1.82
CA ILE A 29 -3.27 0.28 -0.83
C ILE A 29 -2.46 1.57 -0.86
N PRO A 30 -2.26 2.25 0.28
CA PRO A 30 -1.42 3.43 0.35
C PRO A 30 0.05 3.04 0.21
N VAL A 31 0.77 3.79 -0.61
CA VAL A 31 2.23 3.70 -0.76
C VAL A 31 2.85 4.74 0.16
N VAL A 32 3.65 4.30 1.11
CA VAL A 32 4.27 5.15 2.14
C VAL A 32 5.79 4.99 2.08
N ASP A 33 6.48 6.10 1.97
CA ASP A 33 7.93 6.21 2.06
C ASP A 33 8.31 6.63 3.49
N GLU A 34 9.34 5.99 4.07
CA GLU A 34 9.77 6.27 5.44
C GLU A 34 10.33 7.69 5.65
N ALA A 35 10.87 8.31 4.59
CA ALA A 35 11.42 9.66 4.63
C ALA A 35 10.37 10.74 4.31
N GLU A 36 9.47 10.48 3.36
CA GLU A 36 8.53 11.49 2.85
C GLU A 36 7.07 11.31 3.33
N GLY A 37 6.73 10.16 3.91
CA GLY A 37 5.38 9.82 4.34
C GLY A 37 4.52 9.23 3.22
N LEU A 38 3.22 9.51 3.20
CA LEU A 38 2.33 9.01 2.15
C LEU A 38 2.71 9.61 0.78
N VAL A 39 3.06 8.75 -0.17
CA VAL A 39 3.49 9.16 -1.52
C VAL A 39 2.35 8.99 -2.53
N GLU A 40 1.71 7.82 -2.55
CA GLU A 40 0.71 7.47 -3.58
C GLU A 40 -0.36 6.52 -3.03
N ILE A 41 -1.42 6.26 -3.81
CA ILE A 41 -2.41 5.21 -3.57
C ILE A 41 -2.51 4.37 -4.84
N VAL A 42 -2.26 3.07 -4.71
CA VAL A 42 -2.47 2.09 -5.79
C VAL A 42 -3.90 1.55 -5.66
N THR A 43 -4.62 1.44 -6.79
CA THR A 43 -6.03 1.03 -6.88
C THR A 43 -6.26 0.13 -8.08
#